data_AF-A0A9D2DNR6-F1
#
_entry.id   AF-A0A9D2DNR6-F1
#
_cell.length_a   1.000
_cell.length_b   1.000
_cell.length_c   1.000
_cell.angle_alpha   90.00
_cell.angle_beta   90.00
_cell.angle_gamma   90.00
#
_symmetry.space_group_name_H-M   'P 1'
#
loop_
_entity.id
_entity.type
_entity.pdbx_description
1 polymer ?
#
loop_
_entity_poly.entity_id
_entity_poly.type
_entity_poly.pdbx_seq_one_letter_code
_entity_poly.pdbx_strand_id
1 'polypeptide(L)' 'MRVSKRPEERREEFLDAAQALFYEQGVEATSIQQIVKRVGVAQGLYYYYFHSKKKLWKP' A
#
# COMPACT_ATOMS: atom_id res chain seq x y z
N MET A 1 0.07 -18.61 15.33
CA MET A 1 1.38 -18.40 14.65
C MET A 1 1.21 -17.28 13.63
N ARG A 2 1.83 -16.11 13.84
CA ARG A 2 1.83 -15.05 12.82
C ARG A 2 2.80 -15.49 11.72
N VAL A 3 2.27 -16.00 10.62
CA VAL A 3 3.08 -16.21 9.41
C VAL A 3 3.47 -14.83 8.90
N SER A 4 4.72 -14.44 9.08
CA SER A 4 5.26 -13.24 8.46
C SER A 4 5.40 -13.51 6.97
N LYS A 5 4.65 -12.78 6.14
CA LYS A 5 4.86 -12.80 4.70
C LYS A 5 6.25 -12.29 4.36
N ARG A 6 6.80 -12.76 3.25
CA ARG A 6 8.08 -12.25 2.76
C ARG A 6 7.94 -10.75 2.46
N PRO A 7 9.01 -9.95 2.66
CA PRO A 7 8.98 -8.50 2.42
C PRO A 7 8.45 -8.13 1.03
N GLU A 8 8.74 -8.93 0.01
CA GLU A 8 8.33 -8.71 -1.38
C GLU A 8 6.82 -8.87 -1.55
N GLU A 9 6.23 -9.93 -0.98
CA GLU A 9 4.78 -10.17 -1.02
C GLU A 9 4.02 -9.04 -0.35
N ARG A 10 4.50 -8.56 0.80
CA ARG A 10 3.89 -7.42 1.49
C ARG A 10 3.97 -6.16 0.65
N ARG A 11 5.07 -5.95 -0.06
CA ARG A 11 5.26 -4.80 -0.94
C ARG A 11 4.29 -4.84 -2.12
N GLU A 12 4.05 -6.02 -2.69
CA GLU A 12 3.06 -6.22 -3.76
C GLU A 12 1.63 -5.93 -3.29
N GLU A 13 1.24 -6.41 -2.10
CA GLU A 13 -0.09 -6.12 -1.53
C GLU A 13 -0.38 -4.61 -1.45
N PHE A 14 0.62 -3.82 -1.05
CA PHE A 14 0.50 -2.36 -1.00
C PHE A 14 0.37 -1.73 -2.39
N LEU A 15 1.08 -2.26 -3.40
CA LEU A 15 0.99 -1.77 -4.78
C LEU A 15 -0.39 -2.08 -5.37
N ASP A 16 -0.87 -3.31 -5.22
CA ASP A 16 -2.18 -3.74 -5.71
C ASP A 16 -3.31 -2.93 -5.06
N ALA A 17 -3.24 -2.75 -3.74
CA ALA A 17 -4.23 -1.95 -3.02
C ALA A 17 -4.21 -0.48 -3.44
N ALA A 18 -3.03 0.10 -3.65
CA ALA A 18 -2.89 1.47 -4.12
C ALA A 18 -3.42 1.62 -5.55
N GLN A 19 -3.09 0.69 -6.45
CA GLN A 19 -3.51 0.72 -7.83
C GLN A 19 -5.04 0.58 -7.96
N ALA A 20 -5.66 -0.31 -7.20
CA ALA A 20 -7.13 -0.42 -7.14
C ALA A 20 -7.77 0.91 -6.71
N LEU A 21 -7.27 1.53 -5.64
CA LEU A 21 -7.78 2.83 -5.17
C LEU A 21 -7.51 3.96 -6.19
N PHE A 22 -6.39 3.93 -6.89
CA PHE A 22 -6.09 4.90 -7.95
C PHE A 22 -7.06 4.77 -9.12
N TYR A 23 -7.47 3.55 -9.49
CA TYR A 23 -8.49 3.35 -10.51
C TYR A 23 -9.90 3.77 -10.04
N GLU A 24 -10.23 3.56 -8.76
CA GLU A 24 -11.55 3.87 -8.21
C GLU A 24 -11.80 5.38 -8.03
N GLN A 25 -10.79 6.13 -7.56
CA GLN A 25 -10.97 7.53 -7.12
C GLN A 25 -9.81 8.47 -7.54
N GLY A 26 -8.82 7.97 -8.28
CA GLY A 26 -7.65 8.74 -8.69
C GLY A 26 -6.54 8.79 -7.63
N VAL A 27 -5.34 9.20 -8.07
CA VAL A 27 -4.15 9.27 -7.22
C VAL A 27 -4.34 10.31 -6.12
N GLU A 28 -4.80 11.53 -6.44
CA GLU A 28 -4.90 12.63 -5.46
C GLU A 28 -5.90 12.33 -4.33
N ALA A 29 -7.04 11.70 -4.63
CA ALA A 29 -8.06 11.37 -3.63
C ALA A 29 -7.69 10.16 -2.74
N THR A 30 -6.65 9.41 -3.09
CA THR A 30 -6.22 8.24 -2.32
C THR A 30 -5.34 8.64 -1.15
N SER A 31 -5.55 8.09 0.05
CA SER A 31 -4.67 8.32 1.20
C SER A 31 -3.88 7.05 1.57
N ILE A 32 -2.74 7.22 2.25
CA ILE A 32 -1.99 6.10 2.82
C ILE A 32 -2.90 5.29 3.76
N GLN A 33 -3.75 5.96 4.53
CA GLN A 33 -4.67 5.32 5.46
C GLN A 33 -5.66 4.39 4.75
N GLN A 34 -6.19 4.77 3.59
CA GLN A 34 -7.05 3.90 2.79
C GLN A 34 -6.28 2.67 2.26
N ILE A 35 -5.05 2.85 1.80
CA ILE A 35 -4.20 1.76 1.29
C ILE A 35 -3.92 0.75 2.41
N VAL A 36 -3.42 1.19 3.56
CA VAL A 36 -3.09 0.28 4.67
C VAL A 36 -4.32 -0.38 5.27
N LYS A 37 -5.48 0.30 5.26
CA LYS A 37 -6.76 -0.28 5.64
C LYS A 37 -7.20 -1.39 4.68
N ARG A 38 -7.00 -1.20 3.37
CA ARG A 38 -7.32 -2.22 2.34
C ARG A 38 -6.41 -3.45 2.43
N VAL A 39 -5.13 -3.25 2.77
CA VAL A 39 -4.17 -4.34 3.02
C VAL A 39 -4.37 -5.01 4.40
N GLY A 40 -5.03 -4.33 5.34
CA GLY A 40 -5.28 -4.86 6.68
C GLY A 40 -4.07 -4.76 7.62
N VAL A 41 -3.27 -3.70 7.48
CA VAL A 41 -2.02 -3.52 8.24
C VAL A 41 -1.96 -2.14 8.90
N ALA A 42 -1.12 -2.02 9.94
CA ALA A 42 -0.89 -0.76 10.61
C ALA A 42 -0.14 0.23 9.69
N GLN A 43 -0.45 1.52 9.82
CA GLN A 43 0.17 2.57 9.00
C GLN A 43 1.69 2.64 9.15
N GLY A 44 2.23 2.36 10.34
CA GLY A 44 3.69 2.32 10.55
C GLY A 44 4.40 1.32 9.65
N LEU A 45 3.73 0.22 9.28
CA LEU A 45 4.31 -0.79 8.40
C LEU A 45 4.46 -0.29 6.96
N TYR A 46 3.60 0.62 6.52
CA TYR A 46 3.73 1.24 5.19
C TYR A 46 5.05 2.00 5.07
N TYR A 47 5.41 2.79 6.08
CA TYR A 47 6.64 3.60 6.07
C TYR A 47 7.91 2.75 6.10
N TYR A 48 7.83 1.50 6.54
CA TYR A 48 8.95 0.54 6.41
C TYR A 48 9.24 0.18 4.94
N TYR A 49 8.20 0.07 4.09
CA TYR A 49 8.35 -0.31 2.68
C TYR A 49 8.42 0.90 1.73
N PHE A 50 7.69 1.97 2.04
CA PHE A 50 7.50 3.11 1.14
C PHE A 50 7.73 4.43 1.86
N HIS A 51 8.66 5.22 1.33
CA HIS A 51 9.00 6.54 1.88
C HIS A 51 8.04 7.64 1.38
N SER A 52 7.24 7.37 0.34
CA SER A 52 6.26 8.30 -0.22
C SER A 52 5.21 7.57 -1.04
N LYS A 53 3.97 8.07 -1.01
CA LYS A 53 2.86 7.60 -1.86
C LYS A 53 3.15 7.72 -3.36
N LYS A 54 4.00 8.67 -3.78
CA LYS A 54 4.42 8.80 -5.19
C LYS A 54 5.24 7.59 -5.70
N LYS A 55 5.85 6.79 -4.81
CA LYS A 55 6.57 5.56 -5.21
C LYS A 55 5.66 4.37 -5.50
N LEU A 56 4.36 4.46 -5.19
CA LEU A 56 3.38 3.43 -5.52
C LEU A 56 2.90 3.51 -6.97
N TRP A 57 3.26 4.57 -7.69
CA TRP A 57 2.95 4.75 -9.09
C TRP A 57 4.18 4.40 -9.93
N LYS A 58 4.05 3.39 -10.80
CA LYS A 58 4.93 3.22 -11.96
C LYS A 58 4.14 3.71 -13.18
N PRO A 59 4.65 4.70 -13.95
CA PRO A 59 4.03 5.06 -15.23
C PRO A 59 4.08 3.91 -16.22
#